data_AF-A0A9D5SVT4-F1
#
_entry.id   AF-A0A9D5SVT4-F1
#
_cell.length_a   1.000
_cell.length_b   1.000
_cell.length_c   1.000
_cell.angle_alpha   90.00
_cell.angle_beta   90.00
_cell.angle_gamma   90.00
#
_symmetry.space_group_name_H-M   'P 1'
#
loop_
_entity.id
_entity.type
_entity.pdbx_description
1 polymer ?
#
loop_
_entity_poly.entity_id
_entity_poly.type
_entity_poly.pdbx_seq_one_letter_code
_entity_poly.pdbx_strand_id
1 'polypeptide(L)'
;MSFRINYKLKNPNEIAPWGEETKSLSWFGLTDGLLWITAGRDTLYEYADTEQAADFWRSLYTEQGLTPPDDDRLLYPRYNDYQLARFAEDFFGILPWVAQSVPEPLYRSIGSFQAMTDKWLANYEARGDEVFDSFFDNMYEPLAEWYRRRTFDSGHLLGGPDIGFFRCGEKLSMVWQSGTQLPDGGSIWTSPCGVYEMDYDRFVSETAAFYHSFIRDMGDTVALVAATGLEGINIDTALLVREQQLRAETFSGIADILFDHKGSDTDWNMVCELFDLMKSEISD
;
A
#
# COMPACT_ATOMS: atom_id res chain seq x y z
N MET A 1 4.14 17.32 13.60
CA MET A 1 4.48 16.01 12.99
C MET A 1 3.32 15.61 12.12
N SER A 2 3.56 15.21 10.87
CA SER A 2 2.51 15.11 9.84
C SER A 2 2.43 13.75 9.18
N PHE A 3 1.20 13.27 8.97
CA PHE A 3 0.86 12.30 7.95
C PHE A 3 0.66 13.04 6.62
N ARG A 4 1.17 12.48 5.50
CA ARG A 4 0.85 12.95 4.15
C ARG A 4 1.19 11.87 3.12
N ILE A 5 0.31 11.69 2.14
CA ILE A 5 0.58 10.93 0.92
C ILE A 5 1.07 11.90 -0.14
N ASN A 6 2.29 11.71 -0.62
CA ASN A 6 2.90 12.58 -1.61
C ASN A 6 3.13 11.80 -2.90
N TYR A 7 2.97 12.48 -4.03
CA TYR A 7 3.24 11.89 -5.32
C TYR A 7 3.77 12.93 -6.31
N LYS A 8 4.33 12.44 -7.42
CA LYS A 8 4.68 13.23 -8.59
C LYS A 8 4.48 12.42 -9.86
N LEU A 9 3.50 12.80 -10.68
CA LEU A 9 3.30 12.21 -12.01
C LEU A 9 4.47 12.55 -12.93
N LYS A 10 4.88 11.59 -13.76
CA LYS A 10 5.84 11.83 -14.85
C LYS A 10 5.20 12.66 -15.96
N ASN A 11 6.05 13.35 -16.73
CA ASN A 11 5.58 13.94 -17.97
C ASN A 11 5.13 12.81 -18.92
N PRO A 12 3.99 12.91 -19.62
CA PRO A 12 3.54 11.86 -20.54
C PRO A 12 4.57 11.45 -21.61
N ASN A 13 5.46 12.37 -22.01
CA ASN A 13 6.54 12.09 -22.98
C ASN A 13 7.72 11.31 -22.37
N GLU A 14 7.79 11.20 -21.04
CA GLU A 14 8.83 10.45 -20.31
C GLU A 14 8.36 9.04 -19.95
N ILE A 15 7.08 8.72 -20.14
CA ILE A 15 6.49 7.42 -19.79
C ILE A 15 6.82 6.42 -20.89
N ALA A 16 7.39 5.28 -20.50
CA ALA A 16 7.69 4.20 -21.42
C ALA A 16 6.37 3.58 -21.95
N PRO A 17 6.11 3.61 -23.27
CA PRO A 17 4.90 3.03 -23.83
C PRO A 17 4.98 1.50 -23.88
N TRP A 18 3.81 0.86 -23.84
CA TRP A 18 3.67 -0.59 -23.78
C TRP A 18 3.42 -1.18 -25.17
N GLY A 19 3.73 -2.47 -25.34
CA GLY A 19 3.60 -3.20 -26.61
C GLY A 19 4.90 -3.24 -27.40
N GLU A 20 5.09 -4.26 -28.22
CA GLU A 20 6.30 -4.44 -29.04
C GLU A 20 6.16 -3.75 -30.39
N GLU A 21 5.24 -4.24 -31.23
CA GLU A 21 5.00 -3.73 -32.59
C GLU A 21 4.23 -2.41 -32.62
N THR A 22 3.21 -2.29 -31.77
CA THR A 22 2.41 -1.07 -31.62
C THR A 22 2.56 -0.55 -30.21
N LYS A 23 3.24 0.60 -30.09
CA LYS A 23 3.40 1.30 -28.82
C LYS A 23 2.08 1.92 -28.41
N SER A 24 1.68 1.75 -27.15
CA SER A 24 0.41 2.26 -26.63
C SER A 24 0.52 2.68 -25.16
N LEU A 25 -0.38 3.57 -24.75
CA LEU A 25 -0.55 3.96 -23.35
C LEU A 25 -2.03 3.95 -22.99
N SER A 26 -2.34 3.40 -21.82
CA SER A 26 -3.66 3.42 -21.18
C SER A 26 -3.70 4.46 -20.06
N TRP A 27 -4.87 4.65 -19.45
CA TRP A 27 -5.00 5.47 -18.25
C TRP A 27 -4.03 5.04 -17.15
N PHE A 28 -3.93 3.73 -16.90
CA PHE A 28 -2.98 3.15 -15.95
C PHE A 28 -1.54 3.55 -16.26
N GLY A 29 -1.11 3.45 -17.54
CA GLY A 29 0.23 3.84 -17.95
C GLY A 29 0.54 5.31 -17.66
N LEU A 30 -0.44 6.21 -17.83
CA LEU A 30 -0.28 7.65 -17.53
C LEU A 30 -0.16 7.97 -16.03
N THR A 31 -0.41 7.00 -15.15
CA THR A 31 -0.23 7.18 -13.69
C THR A 31 1.19 6.89 -13.22
N ASP A 32 2.14 6.61 -14.14
CA ASP A 32 3.54 6.41 -13.82
C ASP A 32 4.14 7.66 -13.11
N GLY A 33 4.76 7.44 -11.96
CA GLY A 33 5.23 8.52 -11.11
C GLY A 33 5.89 8.07 -9.81
N LEU A 34 6.36 9.06 -9.05
CA LEU A 34 6.95 8.84 -7.73
C LEU A 34 5.88 8.88 -6.64
N LEU A 35 5.99 7.99 -5.65
CA LEU A 35 5.13 7.94 -4.46
C LEU A 35 5.96 7.84 -3.17
N TRP A 36 5.59 8.62 -2.15
CA TRP A 36 6.11 8.44 -0.79
C TRP A 36 5.11 8.91 0.26
N ILE A 37 5.15 8.28 1.44
CA ILE A 37 4.26 8.63 2.56
C ILE A 37 5.10 9.17 3.70
N THR A 38 4.78 10.38 4.16
CA THR A 38 5.35 10.93 5.39
C THR A 38 4.50 10.49 6.57
N ALA A 39 5.12 9.88 7.57
CA ALA A 39 4.47 9.44 8.81
C ALA A 39 5.29 9.93 10.01
N GLY A 40 4.98 11.13 10.51
CA GLY A 40 5.71 11.69 11.65
C GLY A 40 7.12 12.14 11.28
N ARG A 41 8.14 11.33 11.59
CA ARG A 41 9.54 11.54 11.20
C ARG A 41 10.01 10.57 10.12
N ASP A 42 9.20 9.58 9.81
CA ASP A 42 9.51 8.51 8.88
C ASP A 42 8.98 8.83 7.48
N THR A 43 9.68 8.32 6.47
CA THR A 43 9.25 8.35 5.08
C THR A 43 9.17 6.92 4.56
N LEU A 44 7.97 6.46 4.26
CA LEU A 44 7.76 5.18 3.60
C LEU A 44 7.94 5.35 2.10
N TYR A 45 8.34 4.25 1.44
CA TYR A 45 8.73 4.20 0.05
C TYR A 45 9.93 5.09 -0.30
N GLU A 46 10.75 5.47 0.67
CA GLU A 46 12.06 6.09 0.43
C GLU A 46 13.16 5.03 0.53
N TYR A 47 13.89 4.85 -0.56
CA TYR A 47 15.00 3.90 -0.62
C TYR A 47 16.20 4.40 0.19
N ALA A 48 16.87 3.48 0.87
CA ALA A 48 18.04 3.78 1.68
C ALA A 48 19.25 4.09 0.79
N ASP A 49 19.86 5.25 0.98
CA ASP A 49 21.12 5.63 0.33
C ASP A 49 22.31 5.00 1.07
N THR A 50 22.49 3.70 0.87
CA THR A 50 23.56 2.89 1.47
C THR A 50 24.28 2.07 0.41
N GLU A 51 25.56 1.76 0.65
CA GLU A 51 26.36 0.92 -0.25
C GLU A 51 25.71 -0.46 -0.48
N GLN A 52 25.09 -1.04 0.56
CA GLN A 52 24.43 -2.34 0.50
C GLN A 52 23.15 -2.29 -0.33
N ALA A 53 22.35 -1.21 -0.21
CA ALA A 53 21.20 -1.01 -1.08
C ALA A 53 21.65 -0.81 -2.54
N ALA A 54 22.74 -0.06 -2.78
CA ALA A 54 23.30 0.10 -4.11
C ALA A 54 23.79 -1.23 -4.72
N ASP A 55 24.49 -2.06 -3.95
CA ASP A 55 24.94 -3.39 -4.37
C ASP A 55 23.77 -4.32 -4.72
N PHE A 56 22.70 -4.28 -3.92
CA PHE A 56 21.47 -5.01 -4.21
C PHE A 56 20.86 -4.59 -5.56
N TRP A 57 20.78 -3.29 -5.84
CA TRP A 57 20.28 -2.83 -7.14
C TRP A 57 21.20 -3.24 -8.29
N ARG A 58 22.53 -3.13 -8.13
CA ARG A 58 23.50 -3.58 -9.15
C ARG A 58 23.36 -5.07 -9.46
N SER A 59 23.09 -5.91 -8.45
CA SER A 59 22.90 -7.34 -8.66
C SER A 59 21.66 -7.61 -9.50
N LEU A 60 20.55 -6.90 -9.27
CA LEU A 60 19.33 -7.02 -10.05
C LEU A 60 19.53 -6.62 -11.53
N TYR A 61 20.28 -5.54 -11.79
CA TYR A 61 20.67 -5.20 -13.17
C TYR A 61 21.41 -6.36 -13.83
N THR A 62 22.42 -6.90 -13.13
CA THR A 62 23.26 -7.99 -13.64
C THR A 62 22.46 -9.27 -13.90
N GLU A 63 21.55 -9.64 -13.00
CA GLU A 63 20.65 -10.79 -13.15
C GLU A 63 19.71 -10.65 -14.35
N GLN A 64 19.30 -9.43 -14.68
CA GLN A 64 18.50 -9.12 -15.86
C GLN A 64 19.33 -8.98 -17.15
N GLY A 65 20.65 -9.18 -17.08
CA GLY A 65 21.56 -9.01 -18.21
C GLY A 65 21.77 -7.55 -18.62
N LEU A 66 21.48 -6.62 -17.72
CA LEU A 66 21.64 -5.17 -17.91
C LEU A 66 22.94 -4.69 -17.26
N THR A 67 23.54 -3.66 -17.85
CA THR A 67 24.69 -2.97 -17.25
C THR A 67 24.16 -1.89 -16.30
N PRO A 68 24.50 -1.90 -15.00
CA PRO A 68 24.13 -0.83 -14.09
C PRO A 68 24.80 0.49 -14.52
N PRO A 69 24.17 1.65 -14.30
CA PRO A 69 24.79 2.95 -14.54
C PRO A 69 26.04 3.17 -13.68
N ASP A 70 27.00 3.93 -14.21
CA ASP A 70 28.25 4.29 -13.50
C ASP A 70 28.02 5.27 -12.33
N ASP A 71 26.92 6.04 -12.36
CA ASP A 71 26.52 6.94 -11.28
C ASP A 71 25.47 6.25 -10.40
N ASP A 72 25.82 5.98 -9.15
CA ASP A 72 24.95 5.32 -8.17
C ASP A 72 23.62 6.04 -7.96
N ARG A 73 23.58 7.36 -8.19
CA ARG A 73 22.36 8.17 -8.09
C ARG A 73 21.33 7.83 -9.17
N LEU A 74 21.74 7.11 -10.21
CA LEU A 74 20.90 6.66 -11.30
C LEU A 74 20.54 5.17 -11.18
N LEU A 75 21.09 4.44 -10.19
CA LEU A 75 20.78 3.02 -9.98
C LEU A 75 19.31 2.80 -9.65
N TYR A 76 18.72 3.70 -8.87
CA TYR A 76 17.34 3.64 -8.45
C TYR A 76 16.80 5.04 -8.15
N PRO A 77 15.49 5.27 -8.37
CA PRO A 77 14.83 6.50 -7.94
C PRO A 77 14.84 6.60 -6.42
N ARG A 78 14.84 7.82 -5.87
CA ARG A 78 14.82 8.02 -4.40
C ARG A 78 13.55 7.46 -3.74
N TYR A 79 12.44 7.50 -4.46
CA TYR A 79 11.13 7.05 -3.99
C TYR A 79 10.61 5.92 -4.88
N ASN A 80 9.56 5.23 -4.44
CA ASN A 80 8.83 4.27 -5.28
C ASN A 80 8.44 4.93 -6.61
N ASP A 81 8.95 4.42 -7.73
CA ASP A 81 8.68 4.88 -9.08
C ASP A 81 7.88 3.81 -9.83
N TYR A 82 6.56 3.94 -9.76
CA TYR A 82 5.63 2.96 -10.30
C TYR A 82 4.29 3.61 -10.63
N GLN A 83 3.40 2.88 -11.31
CA GLN A 83 2.05 3.37 -11.56
C GLN A 83 1.28 3.61 -10.25
N LEU A 84 1.01 4.89 -9.98
CA LEU A 84 0.30 5.36 -8.77
C LEU A 84 -1.09 4.74 -8.64
N ALA A 85 -1.69 4.31 -9.76
CA ALA A 85 -2.96 3.59 -9.76
C ALA A 85 -2.94 2.34 -8.86
N ARG A 86 -1.83 1.59 -8.78
CA ARG A 86 -1.76 0.39 -7.92
C ARG A 86 -1.93 0.77 -6.45
N PHE A 87 -1.13 1.74 -6.00
CA PHE A 87 -1.26 2.28 -4.65
C PHE A 87 -2.67 2.82 -4.40
N ALA A 88 -3.22 3.62 -5.33
CA ALA A 88 -4.54 4.21 -5.16
C ALA A 88 -5.62 3.13 -5.03
N GLU A 89 -5.65 2.13 -5.91
CA GLU A 89 -6.62 1.03 -5.86
C GLU A 89 -6.59 0.29 -4.52
N ASP A 90 -5.39 -0.08 -4.07
CA ASP A 90 -5.21 -0.83 -2.83
C ASP A 90 -5.52 0.02 -1.58
N PHE A 91 -5.04 1.27 -1.55
CA PHE A 91 -5.28 2.21 -0.47
C PHE A 91 -6.76 2.61 -0.35
N PHE A 92 -7.43 2.93 -1.46
CA PHE A 92 -8.86 3.22 -1.45
C PHE A 92 -9.70 1.98 -1.11
N GLY A 93 -9.24 0.79 -1.50
CA GLY A 93 -9.91 -0.48 -1.21
C GLY A 93 -10.08 -0.78 0.29
N ILE A 94 -9.15 -0.32 1.13
CA ILE A 94 -9.21 -0.56 2.58
C ILE A 94 -10.04 0.47 3.36
N LEU A 95 -10.31 1.65 2.79
CA LEU A 95 -10.95 2.76 3.52
C LEU A 95 -12.30 2.45 4.18
N PRO A 96 -13.19 1.62 3.58
CA PRO A 96 -14.42 1.21 4.26
C PRO A 96 -14.19 0.47 5.59
N TRP A 97 -13.09 -0.27 5.69
CA TRP A 97 -12.72 -0.99 6.92
C TRP A 97 -11.99 -0.08 7.91
N VAL A 98 -11.16 0.83 7.41
CA VAL A 98 -10.48 1.85 8.23
C VAL A 98 -11.47 2.80 8.90
N ALA A 99 -12.59 3.11 8.23
CA ALA A 99 -13.64 3.97 8.79
C ALA A 99 -14.30 3.40 10.04
N GLN A 100 -14.35 2.07 10.16
CA GLN A 100 -14.93 1.37 11.31
C GLN A 100 -13.94 1.37 12.48
N SER A 101 -14.39 1.85 13.65
CA SER A 101 -13.59 1.80 14.88
C SER A 101 -13.35 0.36 15.33
N VAL A 102 -12.10 0.03 15.59
CA VAL A 102 -11.62 -1.21 16.18
C VAL A 102 -11.81 -1.16 17.72
N PRO A 103 -12.21 -2.27 18.36
CA PRO A 103 -12.21 -2.41 19.81
C PRO A 103 -10.84 -2.12 20.43
N GLU A 104 -10.83 -1.40 21.55
CA GLU A 104 -9.62 -0.98 22.26
C GLU A 104 -8.62 -2.13 22.55
N PRO A 105 -9.05 -3.35 22.96
CA PRO A 105 -8.09 -4.45 23.20
C PRO A 105 -7.32 -4.87 21.95
N LEU A 106 -7.97 -4.88 20.78
CA LEU A 106 -7.34 -5.20 19.50
C LEU A 106 -6.44 -4.05 19.05
N TYR A 107 -6.91 -2.80 19.20
CA TYR A 107 -6.15 -1.61 18.83
C TYR A 107 -4.80 -1.53 19.56
N ARG A 108 -4.78 -1.84 20.86
CA ARG A 108 -3.53 -1.89 21.65
C ARG A 108 -2.55 -2.98 21.21
N SER A 109 -3.03 -3.96 20.45
CA SER A 109 -2.26 -5.12 20.03
C SER A 109 -1.82 -5.08 18.57
N ILE A 110 -2.18 -4.06 17.79
CA ILE A 110 -1.89 -3.98 16.34
C ILE A 110 -0.40 -4.24 16.05
N GLY A 111 0.50 -3.53 16.76
CA GLY A 111 1.94 -3.65 16.51
C GLY A 111 2.55 -5.02 16.79
N SER A 112 1.83 -5.91 17.49
CA SER A 112 2.23 -7.29 17.76
C SER A 112 1.26 -8.32 17.21
N PHE A 113 0.20 -7.89 16.53
CA PHE A 113 -0.92 -8.76 16.16
C PHE A 113 -0.46 -9.87 15.22
N GLN A 114 0.27 -9.51 14.16
CA GLN A 114 0.80 -10.45 13.20
C GLN A 114 1.72 -11.50 13.85
N ALA A 115 2.66 -11.08 14.71
CA ALA A 115 3.52 -12.00 15.44
C ALA A 115 2.74 -12.95 16.37
N MET A 116 1.65 -12.48 16.98
CA MET A 116 0.77 -13.33 17.79
C MET A 116 0.01 -14.34 16.93
N THR A 117 -0.55 -13.91 15.80
CA THR A 117 -1.26 -14.82 14.88
C THR A 117 -0.32 -15.83 14.24
N ASP A 118 0.91 -15.45 13.91
CA ASP A 118 1.92 -16.36 13.36
C ASP A 118 2.32 -17.43 14.39
N LYS A 119 2.51 -17.04 15.66
CA LYS A 119 2.76 -17.98 16.75
C LYS A 119 1.57 -18.94 16.94
N TRP A 120 0.35 -18.43 16.83
CA TRP A 120 -0.86 -19.25 16.94
C TRP A 120 -0.96 -20.25 15.79
N LEU A 121 -0.72 -19.80 14.56
CA LEU A 121 -0.68 -20.63 13.36
C LEU A 121 0.33 -21.78 13.50
N ALA A 122 1.57 -21.46 13.87
CA ALA A 122 2.64 -22.45 14.06
C ALA A 122 2.30 -23.51 15.13
N ASN A 123 1.58 -23.14 16.19
CA ASN A 123 1.13 -24.08 17.22
C ASN A 123 0.15 -25.15 16.69
N TYR A 124 -0.62 -24.84 15.64
CA TYR A 124 -1.57 -25.75 15.00
C TYR A 124 -0.98 -26.51 13.83
N GLU A 125 -0.05 -25.93 13.06
CA GLU A 125 0.70 -26.63 12.01
C GLU A 125 1.36 -27.90 12.56
N ALA A 126 1.88 -27.83 13.79
CA ALA A 126 2.51 -28.98 14.46
C ALA A 126 1.54 -30.12 14.84
N ARG A 127 0.21 -29.93 14.70
CA ARG A 127 -0.83 -30.88 15.14
C ARG A 127 -1.39 -31.75 14.01
N GLY A 128 -0.93 -31.56 12.78
CA GLY A 128 -1.30 -32.34 11.60
C GLY A 128 -2.42 -31.71 10.75
N ASP A 129 -2.44 -32.06 9.47
CA ASP A 129 -3.18 -31.38 8.41
C ASP A 129 -4.69 -31.22 8.69
N GLU A 130 -5.39 -32.29 9.11
CA GLU A 130 -6.85 -32.20 9.37
C GLU A 130 -7.19 -31.23 10.51
N VAL A 131 -6.32 -31.16 11.54
CA VAL A 131 -6.50 -30.22 12.67
C VAL A 131 -6.17 -28.81 12.22
N PHE A 132 -5.12 -28.65 11.42
CA PHE A 132 -4.71 -27.36 10.87
C PHE A 132 -5.77 -26.76 9.94
N ASP A 133 -6.28 -27.52 8.97
CA ASP A 133 -7.29 -27.04 8.02
C ASP A 133 -8.55 -26.56 8.73
N SER A 134 -9.04 -27.35 9.71
CA SER A 134 -10.21 -26.98 10.51
C SER A 134 -9.95 -25.72 11.34
N PHE A 135 -8.78 -25.59 11.95
CA PHE A 135 -8.38 -24.39 12.69
C PHE A 135 -8.27 -23.17 11.77
N PHE A 136 -7.65 -23.35 10.60
CA PHE A 136 -7.39 -22.28 9.66
C PHE A 136 -8.70 -21.62 9.21
N ASP A 137 -9.65 -22.43 8.73
CA ASP A 137 -10.92 -21.95 8.20
C ASP A 137 -11.86 -21.40 9.28
N ASN A 138 -11.91 -22.04 10.45
CA ASN A 138 -12.93 -21.73 11.47
C ASN A 138 -12.46 -20.75 12.54
N MET A 139 -11.15 -20.53 12.70
CA MET A 139 -10.58 -19.75 13.81
C MET A 139 -9.54 -18.74 13.34
N TYR A 140 -8.52 -19.16 12.60
CA TYR A 140 -7.45 -18.27 12.16
C TYR A 140 -7.96 -17.22 11.17
N GLU A 141 -8.57 -17.64 10.07
CA GLU A 141 -9.00 -16.72 9.01
C GLU A 141 -10.05 -15.71 9.52
N PRO A 142 -11.08 -16.11 10.29
CA PRO A 142 -12.01 -15.16 10.89
C PRO A 142 -11.35 -14.17 11.87
N LEU A 143 -10.29 -14.57 12.58
CA LEU A 143 -9.51 -13.68 13.46
C LEU A 143 -8.58 -12.76 12.66
N ALA A 144 -7.90 -13.26 11.63
CA ALA A 144 -6.91 -12.50 10.88
C ALA A 144 -7.56 -11.49 9.92
N GLU A 145 -8.78 -11.78 9.46
CA GLU A 145 -9.46 -11.00 8.43
C GLU A 145 -9.66 -9.52 8.79
N TRP A 146 -10.01 -9.19 10.03
CA TRP A 146 -10.21 -7.77 10.41
C TRP A 146 -8.91 -6.97 10.26
N TYR A 147 -7.76 -7.61 10.50
CA TYR A 147 -6.45 -6.98 10.36
C TYR A 147 -6.08 -6.85 8.89
N ARG A 148 -6.21 -7.95 8.13
CA ARG A 148 -5.90 -7.99 6.69
C ARG A 148 -6.76 -7.03 5.86
N ARG A 149 -8.06 -6.87 6.17
CA ARG A 149 -8.95 -5.92 5.47
C ARG A 149 -8.59 -4.44 5.67
N ARG A 150 -7.74 -4.14 6.66
CA ARG A 150 -7.26 -2.78 6.98
C ARG A 150 -5.81 -2.56 6.56
N THR A 151 -5.24 -3.54 5.87
CA THR A 151 -3.86 -3.55 5.40
C THR A 151 -3.87 -3.77 3.90
N PHE A 152 -2.96 -3.12 3.20
CA PHE A 152 -2.62 -3.47 1.83
C PHE A 152 -1.14 -3.75 1.72
N ASP A 153 -0.80 -4.66 0.81
CA ASP A 153 0.58 -4.98 0.47
C ASP A 153 1.07 -4.10 -0.68
N SER A 154 2.39 -4.05 -0.82
CA SER A 154 3.05 -3.42 -1.96
C SER A 154 3.75 -4.48 -2.81
N GLY A 155 3.09 -5.63 -3.06
CA GLY A 155 3.68 -6.82 -3.68
C GLY A 155 4.15 -6.64 -5.13
N HIS A 156 3.79 -5.52 -5.76
CA HIS A 156 4.36 -5.09 -7.04
C HIS A 156 5.78 -4.52 -6.90
N LEU A 157 6.23 -4.24 -5.68
CA LEU A 157 7.57 -3.77 -5.35
C LEU A 157 8.37 -4.89 -4.73
N LEU A 158 9.63 -4.98 -5.12
CA LEU A 158 10.57 -5.86 -4.46
C LEU A 158 10.73 -5.42 -3.00
N GLY A 159 10.28 -6.27 -2.08
CA GLY A 159 10.33 -5.99 -0.65
C GLY A 159 9.42 -4.87 -0.18
N GLY A 160 8.41 -4.50 -0.95
CA GLY A 160 7.47 -3.46 -0.56
C GLY A 160 6.84 -3.72 0.82
N PRO A 161 6.56 -2.67 1.61
CA PRO A 161 5.94 -2.81 2.92
C PRO A 161 4.46 -3.21 2.81
N ASP A 162 4.01 -3.99 3.80
CA ASP A 162 2.61 -4.05 4.19
C ASP A 162 2.29 -2.81 5.01
N ILE A 163 1.18 -2.14 4.72
CA ILE A 163 0.77 -0.91 5.39
C ILE A 163 -0.66 -1.06 5.88
N GLY A 164 -0.86 -0.92 7.19
CA GLY A 164 -2.16 -1.02 7.85
C GLY A 164 -2.60 0.27 8.51
N PHE A 165 -3.92 0.53 8.48
CA PHE A 165 -4.55 1.69 9.13
C PHE A 165 -5.71 1.25 10.01
N PHE A 166 -5.67 1.63 11.28
CA PHE A 166 -6.61 1.13 12.28
C PHE A 166 -7.16 2.26 13.12
N ARG A 167 -8.48 2.45 13.10
CA ARG A 167 -9.15 3.50 13.88
C ARG A 167 -9.55 2.96 15.27
N CYS A 168 -9.42 3.76 16.32
CA CYS A 168 -10.07 3.54 17.60
C CYS A 168 -10.62 4.86 18.15
N GLY A 169 -11.95 5.03 18.08
CA GLY A 169 -12.60 6.32 18.33
C GLY A 169 -12.05 7.40 17.40
N GLU A 170 -11.50 8.47 18.00
CA GLU A 170 -10.92 9.61 17.26
C GLU A 170 -9.44 9.43 16.91
N LYS A 171 -8.84 8.30 17.29
CA LYS A 171 -7.44 7.99 17.01
C LYS A 171 -7.33 7.02 15.85
N LEU A 172 -6.21 7.09 15.15
CA LEU A 172 -5.85 6.17 14.10
C LEU A 172 -4.37 5.82 14.18
N SER A 173 -4.08 4.53 14.21
CA SER A 173 -2.71 3.99 14.13
C SER A 173 -2.45 3.51 12.71
N MET A 174 -1.36 4.02 12.14
CA MET A 174 -0.72 3.49 10.95
C MET A 174 0.41 2.56 11.39
N VAL A 175 0.49 1.37 10.80
CA VAL A 175 1.62 0.45 10.99
C VAL A 175 2.16 0.04 9.64
N TRP A 176 3.47 -0.20 9.56
CA TRP A 176 4.08 -0.73 8.37
C TRP A 176 5.21 -1.69 8.69
N GLN A 177 5.43 -2.63 7.80
CA GLN A 177 6.53 -3.58 7.88
C GLN A 177 6.92 -4.06 6.49
N SER A 178 8.21 -3.99 6.18
CA SER A 178 8.82 -4.61 5.01
C SER A 178 9.48 -5.93 5.42
N GLY A 179 9.20 -6.98 4.64
CA GLY A 179 9.78 -8.31 4.86
C GLY A 179 11.18 -8.50 4.26
N THR A 180 11.68 -7.55 3.46
CA THR A 180 12.98 -7.72 2.78
C THR A 180 14.13 -7.26 3.65
N GLN A 181 14.98 -8.24 3.98
CA GLN A 181 16.28 -8.02 4.60
C GLN A 181 17.38 -8.17 3.55
N LEU A 182 18.33 -7.25 3.59
CA LEU A 182 19.60 -7.37 2.89
C LEU A 182 20.47 -8.46 3.55
N PRO A 183 21.52 -8.98 2.88
CA PRO A 183 22.36 -10.05 3.42
C PRO A 183 22.99 -9.78 4.80
N ASP A 184 23.15 -8.51 5.18
CA ASP A 184 23.68 -8.06 6.47
C ASP A 184 22.59 -7.84 7.54
N GLY A 185 21.32 -8.10 7.21
CA GLY A 185 20.16 -7.80 8.03
C GLY A 185 19.63 -6.37 7.90
N GLY A 186 20.22 -5.54 7.03
CA GLY A 186 19.75 -4.20 6.69
C GLY A 186 18.48 -4.21 5.83
N SER A 187 18.03 -3.03 5.40
CA SER A 187 16.87 -2.91 4.50
C SER A 187 17.17 -1.97 3.33
N ILE A 188 16.49 -2.21 2.21
CA ILE A 188 16.47 -1.31 1.06
C ILE A 188 15.64 -0.04 1.34
N TRP A 189 14.86 -0.01 2.42
CA TRP A 189 14.03 1.12 2.82
C TRP A 189 14.64 1.89 3.98
N THR A 190 14.49 3.22 3.98
CA THR A 190 14.93 4.07 5.10
C THR A 190 14.11 3.85 6.38
N SER A 191 12.84 3.47 6.24
CA SER A 191 11.92 3.16 7.35
C SER A 191 11.25 1.80 7.10
N PRO A 192 11.93 0.68 7.40
CA PRO A 192 11.44 -0.66 7.06
C PRO A 192 10.26 -1.11 7.91
N CYS A 193 10.12 -0.59 9.13
CA CYS A 193 8.97 -0.86 9.98
C CYS A 193 8.70 0.32 10.92
N GLY A 194 7.46 0.42 11.39
CA GLY A 194 7.11 1.42 12.38
C GLY A 194 5.63 1.51 12.68
N VAL A 195 5.33 2.40 13.63
CA VAL A 195 3.97 2.71 14.09
C VAL A 195 3.86 4.22 14.23
N TYR A 196 2.78 4.79 13.71
CA TYR A 196 2.50 6.21 13.79
C TYR A 196 1.03 6.45 14.15
N GLU A 197 0.77 7.10 15.29
CA GLU A 197 -0.58 7.48 15.71
C GLU A 197 -0.90 8.92 15.28
N MET A 198 -2.13 9.14 14.82
CA MET A 198 -2.68 10.44 14.46
C MET A 198 -4.17 10.55 14.81
N ASP A 199 -4.71 11.76 14.76
CA ASP A 199 -6.16 11.97 14.84
C ASP A 199 -6.83 11.46 13.55
N TYR A 200 -7.99 10.84 13.68
CA TYR A 200 -8.75 10.29 12.55
C TYR A 200 -9.10 11.39 11.53
N ASP A 201 -9.57 12.55 11.99
CA ASP A 201 -9.89 13.71 11.13
C ASP A 201 -8.70 14.17 10.29
N ARG A 202 -7.49 14.02 10.82
CA ARG A 202 -6.26 14.34 10.08
C ARG A 202 -6.03 13.35 8.95
N PHE A 203 -6.17 12.04 9.23
CA PHE A 203 -6.09 11.01 8.21
C PHE A 203 -7.11 11.27 7.10
N VAL A 204 -8.36 11.54 7.45
CA VAL A 204 -9.43 11.85 6.49
C VAL A 204 -9.07 13.06 5.63
N SER A 205 -8.61 14.15 6.26
CA SER A 205 -8.25 15.38 5.56
C SER A 205 -7.09 15.20 4.57
N GLU A 206 -6.03 14.49 4.96
CA GLU A 206 -4.87 14.26 4.09
C GLU A 206 -5.18 13.22 2.99
N THR A 207 -6.01 12.21 3.26
CA THR A 207 -6.54 11.29 2.23
C THR A 207 -7.38 12.04 1.20
N ALA A 208 -8.28 12.92 1.64
CA ALA A 208 -9.07 13.75 0.72
C ALA A 208 -8.20 14.72 -0.09
N ALA A 209 -7.18 15.32 0.54
CA ALA A 209 -6.24 16.21 -0.15
C ALA A 209 -5.43 15.48 -1.23
N PHE A 210 -4.95 14.27 -0.92
CA PHE A 210 -4.29 13.39 -1.89
C PHE A 210 -5.23 13.06 -3.06
N TYR A 211 -6.44 12.57 -2.77
CA TYR A 211 -7.45 12.24 -3.76
C TYR A 211 -7.72 13.42 -4.72
N HIS A 212 -8.06 14.59 -4.18
CA HIS A 212 -8.39 15.77 -4.98
C HIS A 212 -7.22 16.20 -5.87
N SER A 213 -6.00 16.18 -5.33
CA SER A 213 -4.83 16.57 -6.11
C SER A 213 -4.56 15.55 -7.20
N PHE A 214 -4.58 14.26 -6.88
CA PHE A 214 -4.28 13.18 -7.83
C PHE A 214 -5.28 13.15 -8.99
N ILE A 215 -6.58 13.23 -8.70
CA ILE A 215 -7.61 13.25 -9.75
C ILE A 215 -7.53 14.50 -10.61
N ARG A 216 -7.24 15.67 -10.02
CA ARG A 216 -7.04 16.90 -10.79
C ARG A 216 -5.85 16.75 -11.74
N ASP A 217 -4.69 16.36 -11.21
CA ASP A 217 -3.46 16.28 -12.01
C ASP A 217 -3.57 15.20 -13.10
N MET A 218 -4.23 14.07 -12.81
CA MET A 218 -4.57 13.06 -13.82
C MET A 218 -5.57 13.59 -14.86
N GLY A 219 -6.55 14.39 -14.44
CA GLY A 219 -7.49 15.06 -15.34
C GLY A 219 -6.77 16.00 -16.31
N ASP A 220 -5.83 16.79 -15.82
CA ASP A 220 -4.99 17.68 -16.63
C ASP A 220 -4.11 16.88 -17.61
N THR A 221 -3.46 15.81 -17.15
CA THR A 221 -2.67 14.90 -17.99
C THR A 221 -3.51 14.26 -19.09
N VAL A 222 -4.69 13.73 -18.75
CA VAL A 222 -5.60 13.09 -19.71
C VAL A 222 -6.11 14.10 -20.73
N ALA A 223 -6.48 15.31 -20.31
CA ALA A 223 -6.92 16.37 -21.21
C ALA A 223 -5.81 16.79 -22.19
N LEU A 224 -4.57 16.91 -21.69
CA LEU A 224 -3.41 17.20 -22.53
C LEU A 224 -3.18 16.11 -23.57
N VAL A 225 -3.07 14.85 -23.13
CA VAL A 225 -2.83 13.70 -24.02
C VAL A 225 -3.97 13.52 -25.03
N ALA A 226 -5.23 13.74 -24.63
CA ALA A 226 -6.36 13.67 -25.54
C ALA A 226 -6.34 14.78 -26.60
N ALA A 227 -5.81 15.97 -26.27
CA ALA A 227 -5.73 17.10 -27.19
C ALA A 227 -4.53 17.05 -28.13
N THR A 228 -3.37 16.61 -27.63
CA THR A 228 -2.10 16.65 -28.39
C THR A 228 -1.69 15.30 -28.98
N GLY A 229 -2.22 14.19 -28.43
CA GLY A 229 -1.65 12.87 -28.64
C GLY A 229 -0.24 12.76 -28.06
N LEU A 230 0.41 11.62 -28.32
CA LEU A 230 1.83 11.39 -28.09
C LEU A 230 2.44 10.80 -29.36
N GLU A 231 3.59 11.32 -29.78
CA GLU A 231 4.22 10.92 -31.04
C GLU A 231 4.59 9.43 -31.03
N GLY A 232 4.17 8.70 -32.06
CA GLY A 232 4.48 7.27 -32.21
C GLY A 232 3.77 6.34 -31.21
N ILE A 233 2.83 6.84 -30.41
CA ILE A 233 2.09 6.06 -29.40
C ILE A 233 0.60 6.07 -29.74
N ASN A 234 0.02 4.87 -29.84
CA ASN A 234 -1.41 4.68 -30.02
C ASN A 234 -2.17 4.86 -28.70
N ILE A 235 -3.17 5.74 -28.70
CA ILE A 235 -3.96 6.07 -27.51
C ILE A 235 -5.44 6.14 -27.92
N ASP A 236 -6.28 5.34 -27.28
CA ASP A 236 -7.73 5.49 -27.36
C ASP A 236 -8.15 6.64 -26.43
N THR A 237 -8.24 7.85 -26.98
CA THR A 237 -8.55 9.05 -26.21
C THR A 237 -9.98 9.06 -25.67
N ALA A 238 -10.93 8.40 -26.35
CA ALA A 238 -12.30 8.27 -25.89
C ALA A 238 -12.38 7.36 -24.66
N LEU A 239 -11.68 6.22 -24.70
CA LEU A 239 -11.56 5.34 -23.54
C LEU A 239 -10.83 6.03 -22.40
N LEU A 240 -9.75 6.76 -22.69
CA LEU A 240 -8.95 7.45 -21.68
C LEU A 240 -9.77 8.48 -20.89
N VAL A 241 -10.54 9.33 -21.58
CA VAL A 241 -11.42 10.32 -20.94
C VAL A 241 -12.52 9.63 -20.11
N ARG A 242 -13.10 8.55 -20.65
CA ARG A 242 -14.13 7.79 -19.94
C ARG A 242 -13.58 7.14 -18.67
N GLU A 243 -12.38 6.55 -18.73
CA GLU A 243 -11.76 5.92 -17.57
C GLU A 243 -11.42 6.96 -16.50
N GLN A 244 -10.87 8.12 -16.89
CA GLN A 244 -10.61 9.21 -15.95
C GLN A 244 -11.87 9.64 -15.19
N GLN A 245 -13.00 9.80 -15.89
CA GLN A 245 -14.27 10.14 -15.25
C GLN A 245 -14.72 9.05 -14.28
N LEU A 246 -14.69 7.77 -14.71
CA LEU A 246 -15.09 6.65 -13.86
C LEU A 246 -14.23 6.54 -12.59
N ARG A 247 -12.92 6.73 -12.71
CA ARG A 247 -11.98 6.70 -11.56
C ARG A 247 -12.24 7.86 -10.61
N ALA A 248 -12.46 9.06 -11.13
CA ALA A 248 -12.80 10.23 -10.32
C ALA A 248 -14.09 10.01 -9.51
N GLU A 249 -15.15 9.50 -10.15
CA GLU A 249 -16.43 9.19 -9.50
C GLU A 249 -16.29 8.09 -8.44
N THR A 250 -15.59 7.00 -8.78
CA THR A 250 -15.39 5.85 -7.88
C THR A 250 -14.64 6.26 -6.62
N PHE A 251 -13.49 6.94 -6.76
CA PHE A 251 -12.69 7.35 -5.63
C PHE A 251 -13.35 8.46 -4.80
N SER A 252 -14.16 9.34 -5.41
CA SER A 252 -14.98 10.30 -4.66
C SER A 252 -15.92 9.58 -3.70
N GLY A 253 -16.67 8.59 -4.21
CA GLY A 253 -17.64 7.86 -3.41
C GLY A 253 -16.98 7.06 -2.26
N ILE A 254 -15.77 6.56 -2.48
CA ILE A 254 -15.00 5.87 -1.42
C ILE A 254 -14.48 6.88 -0.38
N ALA A 255 -13.99 8.05 -0.78
CA ALA A 255 -13.52 9.06 0.15
C ALA A 255 -14.67 9.56 1.05
N ASP A 256 -15.89 9.66 0.53
CA ASP A 256 -17.08 10.05 1.29
C ASP A 256 -17.40 9.08 2.45
N ILE A 257 -17.03 7.79 2.33
CA ILE A 257 -17.22 6.78 3.39
C ILE A 257 -16.47 7.15 4.67
N LEU A 258 -15.30 7.79 4.54
CA LEU A 258 -14.51 8.21 5.70
C LEU A 258 -15.25 9.29 6.52
N PHE A 259 -15.99 10.19 5.86
CA PHE A 259 -16.75 11.25 6.52
C PHE A 259 -18.05 10.75 7.14
N ASP A 260 -18.70 9.79 6.48
CA ASP A 260 -19.98 9.25 6.93
C ASP A 260 -19.85 8.30 8.15
N HIS A 261 -18.64 7.88 8.48
CA HIS A 261 -18.33 6.86 9.49
C HIS A 261 -19.12 5.54 9.33
N LYS A 262 -19.70 5.33 8.15
CA LYS A 262 -20.41 4.10 7.76
C LYS A 262 -19.39 3.09 7.27
N GLY A 263 -18.67 2.51 8.20
CA GLY A 263 -17.75 1.42 7.89
C GLY A 263 -18.49 0.14 7.50
N SER A 264 -17.71 -0.82 7.00
CA SER A 264 -18.17 -2.20 6.82
C SER A 264 -18.51 -2.86 8.17
N ASP A 265 -19.25 -3.97 8.13
CA ASP A 265 -19.74 -4.67 9.33
C ASP A 265 -18.81 -5.84 9.72
N THR A 266 -17.76 -5.54 10.49
CA THR A 266 -16.96 -6.58 11.17
C THR A 266 -17.69 -7.07 12.42
N ASP A 267 -17.84 -8.41 12.56
CA ASP A 267 -18.36 -9.05 13.78
C ASP A 267 -17.32 -8.98 14.91
N TRP A 268 -17.33 -7.87 15.65
CA TRP A 268 -16.38 -7.66 16.74
C TRP A 268 -16.55 -8.63 17.90
N ASN A 269 -17.74 -9.21 18.10
CA ASN A 269 -17.93 -10.19 19.17
C ASN A 269 -17.13 -11.45 18.85
N MET A 270 -17.30 -12.00 17.65
CA MET A 270 -16.54 -13.16 17.20
C MET A 270 -15.04 -12.89 17.19
N VAL A 271 -14.60 -11.74 16.66
CA VAL A 271 -13.17 -11.39 16.61
C VAL A 271 -12.59 -11.27 18.02
N CYS A 272 -13.29 -10.64 18.97
CA CYS A 272 -12.81 -10.52 20.35
C CYS A 272 -12.75 -11.87 21.07
N GLU A 273 -13.74 -12.75 20.86
CA GLU A 273 -13.72 -14.11 21.43
C GLU A 273 -12.52 -14.92 20.90
N LEU A 274 -12.27 -14.89 19.59
CA LEU A 274 -11.12 -15.56 18.98
C LEU A 274 -9.79 -14.94 19.43
N PHE A 275 -9.74 -13.63 19.62
CA PHE A 275 -8.55 -12.94 20.11
C PHE A 275 -8.21 -13.33 21.55
N ASP A 276 -9.22 -13.46 22.42
CA ASP A 276 -9.04 -13.94 23.79
C ASP A 276 -8.59 -15.41 23.82
N LEU A 277 -9.18 -16.24 22.96
CA LEU A 277 -8.75 -17.64 22.78
C LEU A 277 -7.29 -17.72 22.31
N MET A 278 -6.91 -17.01 21.25
CA MET A 278 -5.53 -16.95 20.77
C MET A 278 -4.56 -16.57 21.89
N LYS A 279 -4.85 -15.48 22.62
CA LYS A 279 -3.99 -15.04 23.74
C LYS A 279 -3.83 -16.11 24.81
N SER A 280 -4.88 -16.86 25.12
CA SER A 280 -4.80 -17.95 26.09
C SER A 280 -3.89 -19.08 25.62
N GLU A 281 -3.98 -19.47 24.34
CA GLU A 281 -3.23 -20.60 23.79
C GLU A 281 -1.78 -20.28 23.46
N ILE A 282 -1.42 -19.02 23.24
CA ILE A 282 -0.02 -18.61 23.02
C ILE A 282 0.70 -18.19 24.30
N SER A 283 -0.01 -18.03 25.42
CA SER A 283 0.58 -17.70 26.73
C SER A 283 1.03 -18.93 27.51
N ASP A 284 0.50 -20.11 27.13
CA ASP A 284 0.95 -21.43 27.57
C ASP A 284 2.17 -21.92 26.77
#